data_AF-A0A1W9LVH3-F1
#
_entry.id   AF-A0A1W9LVH3-F1
#
_cell.length_a   1.000
_cell.length_b   1.000
_cell.length_c   1.000
_cell.angle_alpha   90.00
_cell.angle_beta   90.00
_cell.angle_gamma   90.00
#
_symmetry.space_group_name_H-M   'P 1'
#
loop_
_entity.id
_entity.type
_entity.pdbx_description
1 polymer ?
#
loop_
_entity_poly.entity_id
_entity_poly.type
_entity_poly.pdbx_seq_one_letter_code
_entity_poly.pdbx_strand_id
1 'polypeptide(L)'
;MLQKTKFLFILVCSAALCCAGCQTVHDQKPVEKDGKYYGVLDGGAFPYKWYDFYEQALSYADGNFWKEAELDLKEAIRQRDGDQKQARTYARNFIEYFPHRELGIIYYKQGRFEESLKELRISLDAEKSPEAEHYFELARKSFAPSAAVISSEFPLK
;
A
#
# COMPACT_ATOMS: atom_id res chain seq x y z
N MET A 1 10.30 -50.14 14.70
CA MET A 1 11.24 -49.02 14.50
C MET A 1 10.81 -48.00 13.43
N LEU A 2 9.70 -48.20 12.71
CA LEU A 2 9.28 -47.38 11.57
C LEU A 2 8.41 -46.14 11.90
N GLN A 3 7.94 -45.99 13.15
CA GLN A 3 7.12 -44.84 13.58
C GLN A 3 7.94 -43.64 14.08
N LYS A 4 9.12 -43.88 14.68
CA LYS A 4 9.97 -42.82 15.25
C LYS A 4 10.63 -41.95 14.17
N THR A 5 10.93 -42.53 13.01
CA THR A 5 11.51 -41.82 11.86
C THR A 5 10.50 -40.90 11.16
N LYS A 6 9.21 -41.23 11.14
CA LYS A 6 8.16 -40.37 10.58
C LYS A 6 7.89 -39.14 11.45
N PHE A 7 7.93 -39.29 12.78
CA PHE A 7 7.76 -38.17 13.71
C PHE A 7 8.94 -37.19 13.65
N LEU A 8 10.16 -37.70 13.48
CA LEU A 8 11.36 -36.89 13.31
C LEU A 8 11.35 -36.10 12.00
N PHE A 9 10.80 -36.67 10.91
CA PHE A 9 10.68 -35.98 9.62
C PHE A 9 9.66 -34.83 9.66
N ILE A 10 8.52 -35.02 10.34
CA ILE A 10 7.48 -33.98 10.48
C ILE A 10 7.98 -32.79 11.32
N LEU A 11 8.77 -33.06 12.38
CA LEU A 11 9.37 -32.01 13.21
C LEU A 11 10.44 -31.19 12.47
N VAL A 12 11.22 -31.84 11.60
CA VAL A 12 12.24 -31.16 10.78
C VAL A 12 11.60 -30.31 9.66
N CYS A 13 10.51 -30.77 9.04
CA CYS A 13 9.77 -29.96 8.07
C CYS A 13 9.06 -28.74 8.70
N SER A 14 8.61 -28.86 9.95
CA SER A 14 7.95 -27.76 10.67
C SER A 14 8.94 -26.67 11.08
N ALA A 15 10.17 -27.04 11.46
CA ALA A 15 11.22 -26.09 11.82
C ALA A 15 11.84 -25.36 10.61
N ALA A 16 11.84 -25.98 9.43
CA ALA A 16 12.35 -25.36 8.20
C ALA A 16 11.40 -24.28 7.63
N LEU A 17 10.13 -24.27 8.05
CA LEU A 17 9.12 -23.30 7.57
C LEU A 17 9.14 -21.98 8.36
N CYS A 18 9.86 -21.90 9.49
CA CYS A 18 9.89 -20.72 10.35
C CYS A 18 10.91 -19.64 9.95
N CYS A 19 11.81 -19.92 8.98
CA CYS A 19 12.94 -19.03 8.69
C CYS A 19 12.79 -18.20 7.39
N ALA A 20 11.67 -18.31 6.67
CA ALA A 20 11.47 -17.62 5.39
C ALA A 20 10.75 -16.25 5.50
N GLY A 21 10.53 -15.74 6.72
CA GLY A 21 9.58 -14.64 6.97
C GLY A 21 10.18 -13.37 7.59
N CYS A 22 11.34 -12.90 7.15
CA CYS A 22 11.80 -11.54 7.43
C CYS A 22 12.49 -10.97 6.18
N GLN A 23 11.72 -10.68 5.13
CA GLN A 23 12.16 -9.66 4.17
C GLN A 23 11.93 -8.32 4.85
N THR A 24 13.01 -7.64 5.21
CA THR A 24 12.94 -6.26 5.69
C THR A 24 12.36 -5.42 4.57
N VAL A 25 11.19 -4.81 4.80
CA VAL A 25 10.43 -3.98 3.84
C VAL A 25 11.26 -2.82 3.25
N HIS A 26 12.38 -2.47 3.90
CA HIS A 26 13.08 -1.19 3.74
C HIS A 26 14.26 -1.14 2.75
N ASP A 27 14.48 -2.16 1.92
CA ASP A 27 15.62 -2.17 0.96
C ASP A 27 15.15 -2.11 -0.51
N GLN A 28 14.05 -1.39 -0.76
CA GLN A 28 13.56 -1.13 -2.11
C GLN A 28 14.58 -0.28 -2.87
N LYS A 29 15.10 -0.82 -3.98
CA LYS A 29 16.12 -0.13 -4.80
C LYS A 29 15.45 0.69 -5.91
N PRO A 30 16.01 1.86 -6.26
CA PRO A 30 15.52 2.62 -7.40
C PRO A 30 15.51 1.77 -8.68
N VAL A 31 14.47 1.95 -9.50
CA VAL A 31 14.30 1.24 -10.76
C VAL A 31 14.45 2.23 -11.91
N GLU A 32 15.31 1.92 -12.88
CA GLU A 32 15.44 2.68 -14.11
C GLU A 32 14.48 2.14 -15.18
N LYS A 33 13.71 3.03 -15.81
CA LYS A 33 12.86 2.72 -16.96
C LYS A 33 12.83 3.92 -17.90
N ASP A 34 13.23 3.69 -19.15
CA ASP A 34 13.28 4.71 -20.21
C ASP A 34 14.15 5.94 -19.86
N GLY A 35 15.27 5.72 -19.16
CA GLY A 35 16.19 6.77 -18.72
C GLY A 35 15.68 7.62 -17.55
N LYS A 36 14.56 7.25 -16.93
CA LYS A 36 14.04 7.85 -15.68
C LYS A 36 14.17 6.84 -14.53
N TYR A 37 14.58 7.34 -13.37
CA TYR A 37 14.61 6.56 -12.13
C TYR A 37 13.32 6.75 -11.33
N TYR A 38 12.83 5.67 -10.74
CA TYR A 38 11.64 5.60 -9.89
C TYR A 38 12.01 4.96 -8.55
N GLY A 39 11.26 5.27 -7.50
CA GLY A 39 11.64 4.90 -6.12
C GLY A 39 12.76 5.77 -5.58
N VAL A 40 12.83 7.03 -6.01
CA VAL A 40 13.82 8.02 -5.57
C VAL A 40 13.13 9.16 -4.82
N LEU A 41 13.87 9.78 -3.90
CA LEU A 41 13.45 10.97 -3.16
C LEU A 41 14.19 12.19 -3.68
N ASP A 42 13.53 13.35 -3.70
CA ASP A 42 14.09 14.62 -4.16
C ASP A 42 15.32 15.04 -3.34
N GLY A 43 15.34 14.70 -2.04
CA GLY A 43 16.45 14.99 -1.13
C GLY A 43 17.58 13.95 -1.10
N GLY A 44 17.41 12.81 -1.80
CA GLY A 44 18.39 11.71 -1.89
C GLY A 44 18.66 10.91 -0.60
N ALA A 45 18.44 11.49 0.59
CA ALA A 45 18.56 10.79 1.86
C ALA A 45 17.25 10.07 2.21
N PHE A 46 17.35 8.85 2.76
CA PHE A 46 16.20 8.07 3.23
C PHE A 46 16.27 7.86 4.75
N PRO A 47 15.76 8.79 5.57
CA PRO A 47 15.76 8.67 7.03
C PRO A 47 14.67 7.75 7.60
N TYR A 48 13.98 6.97 6.75
CA TYR A 48 12.99 5.95 7.10
C TYR A 48 11.78 6.50 7.89
N LYS A 49 11.35 7.73 7.60
CA LYS A 49 10.12 8.34 8.13
C LYS A 49 8.94 8.04 7.21
N TRP A 50 7.73 8.06 7.78
CA TRP A 50 6.47 7.86 7.03
C TRP A 50 6.37 8.68 5.74
N TYR A 51 6.88 9.91 5.72
CA TYR A 51 6.84 10.77 4.53
C TYR A 51 7.89 10.39 3.48
N ASP A 52 8.99 9.75 3.88
CA ASP A 52 10.01 9.24 2.96
C ASP A 52 9.47 8.04 2.18
N PHE A 53 8.83 7.10 2.90
CA PHE A 53 8.13 5.97 2.28
C PHE A 53 7.00 6.45 1.37
N TYR A 54 6.23 7.44 1.81
CA TYR A 54 5.16 8.02 0.98
C TYR A 54 5.70 8.63 -0.32
N GLU A 55 6.74 9.46 -0.24
CA GLU A 55 7.39 10.06 -1.41
C GLU A 55 7.96 8.99 -2.35
N GLN A 56 8.63 7.97 -1.80
CA GLN A 56 9.15 6.86 -2.58
C GLN A 56 8.06 6.05 -3.27
N ALA A 57 6.94 5.80 -2.58
CA ALA A 57 5.79 5.12 -3.15
C ALA A 57 5.18 5.90 -4.33
N LEU A 58 5.05 7.22 -4.21
CA LEU A 58 4.59 8.07 -5.31
C LEU A 58 5.54 7.99 -6.50
N SER A 59 6.86 8.01 -6.23
CA SER A 59 7.88 7.80 -7.26
C SER A 59 7.70 6.44 -7.95
N TYR A 60 7.47 5.35 -7.21
CA TYR A 60 7.17 4.05 -7.84
C TYR A 60 5.86 4.03 -8.62
N ALA A 61 4.80 4.66 -8.09
CA ALA A 61 3.48 4.73 -8.71
C ALA A 61 3.52 5.46 -10.06
N ASP A 62 4.28 6.55 -10.17
CA ASP A 62 4.54 7.26 -11.43
C ASP A 62 5.11 6.33 -12.53
N GLY A 63 5.89 5.32 -12.13
CA GLY A 63 6.48 4.32 -13.03
C GLY A 63 5.59 3.13 -13.33
N ASN A 64 4.43 3.04 -12.67
CA ASN A 64 3.55 1.87 -12.61
C ASN A 64 4.17 0.66 -11.87
N PHE A 65 5.12 0.90 -10.97
CA PHE A 65 5.72 -0.11 -10.09
C PHE A 65 4.81 -0.36 -8.88
N TRP A 66 3.67 -0.98 -9.15
CA TRP A 66 2.56 -1.05 -8.19
C TRP A 66 2.85 -1.85 -6.93
N LYS A 67 3.72 -2.87 -7.01
CA LYS A 67 4.04 -3.72 -5.86
C LYS A 67 4.95 -2.98 -4.89
N GLU A 68 5.92 -2.27 -5.44
CA GLU A 68 6.87 -1.42 -4.74
C GLU A 68 6.14 -0.28 -4.04
N ALA A 69 5.32 0.46 -4.80
CA ALA A 69 4.49 1.53 -4.25
C ALA A 69 3.53 1.05 -3.14
N GLU A 70 2.91 -0.13 -3.31
CA GLU A 70 2.06 -0.72 -2.27
C GLU A 70 2.82 -0.99 -0.96
N LEU A 71 4.05 -1.53 -1.04
CA LEU A 71 4.85 -1.84 0.14
C LEU A 71 5.21 -0.58 0.92
N ASP A 72 5.65 0.45 0.21
CA ASP A 72 6.03 1.72 0.81
C ASP A 72 4.83 2.47 1.39
N LEU A 73 3.66 2.48 0.72
CA LEU A 73 2.45 3.07 1.31
C LEU A 73 2.01 2.33 2.56
N LYS A 74 2.07 1.00 2.57
CA LYS A 74 1.75 0.22 3.78
C LYS A 74 2.68 0.56 4.93
N GLU A 75 3.96 0.76 4.64
CA GLU A 75 4.93 1.18 5.65
C GLU A 75 4.67 2.61 6.13
N ALA A 76 4.33 3.53 5.22
CA ALA A 76 3.93 4.89 5.57
C ALA A 76 2.71 4.88 6.51
N ILE A 77 1.64 4.17 6.16
CA ILE A 77 0.41 4.01 6.98
C ILE A 77 0.74 3.39 8.33
N ARG A 78 1.60 2.36 8.36
CA ARG A 78 2.02 1.70 9.61
C ARG A 78 2.69 2.68 10.57
N GLN A 79 3.45 3.64 10.05
CA GLN A 79 4.12 4.65 10.86
C GLN A 79 3.21 5.84 11.20
N ARG A 80 2.34 6.25 10.27
CA ARG A 80 1.39 7.33 10.45
C ARG A 80 0.14 7.06 9.62
N ASP A 81 -0.93 6.74 10.33
CA ASP A 81 -2.25 6.55 9.74
C ASP A 81 -2.96 7.91 9.51
N GLY A 82 -3.87 7.94 8.54
CA GLY A 82 -4.80 9.03 8.29
C GLY A 82 -4.39 10.01 7.20
N ASP A 83 -5.30 10.19 6.23
CA ASP A 83 -5.19 11.16 5.14
C ASP A 83 -5.39 12.60 5.65
N GLN A 84 -4.53 13.52 5.22
CA GLN A 84 -4.51 14.93 5.63
C GLN A 84 -3.96 15.84 4.52
N LYS A 85 -4.68 16.93 4.21
CA LYS A 85 -4.22 17.98 3.28
C LYS A 85 -2.94 18.70 3.71
N GLN A 86 -2.72 18.81 5.02
CA GLN A 86 -1.62 19.58 5.61
C GLN A 86 -0.92 18.73 6.68
N ALA A 87 -0.29 17.64 6.25
CA ALA A 87 0.51 16.81 7.14
C ALA A 87 1.88 17.45 7.34
N ARG A 88 2.16 17.89 8.57
CA ARG A 88 3.47 18.43 8.94
C ARG A 88 4.54 17.33 8.89
N THR A 89 5.65 17.61 8.20
CA THR A 89 6.84 16.73 8.13
C THR A 89 7.93 17.25 9.08
N TYR A 90 9.07 17.71 8.55
CA TYR A 90 10.16 18.31 9.32
C TYR A 90 10.09 19.84 9.30
N ALA A 91 10.62 20.46 10.36
CA ALA A 91 10.66 21.91 10.52
C ALA A 91 9.28 22.60 10.32
N ARG A 92 9.13 23.45 9.31
CA ARG A 92 7.87 24.16 8.98
C ARG A 92 7.26 23.67 7.67
N ASN A 93 7.62 22.47 7.22
CA ASN A 93 7.15 21.90 5.96
C ASN A 93 5.87 21.09 6.17
N PHE A 94 4.98 21.19 5.19
CA PHE A 94 3.72 20.46 5.11
C PHE A 94 3.62 19.82 3.74
N ILE A 95 3.06 18.62 3.69
CA ILE A 95 2.76 17.91 2.45
C ILE A 95 1.28 17.52 2.43
N GLU A 96 0.77 17.29 1.22
CA GLU A 96 -0.47 16.53 1.04
C GLU A 96 -0.16 15.05 1.26
N TYR A 97 -0.71 14.48 2.33
CA TYR A 97 -0.46 13.10 2.71
C TYR A 97 -1.76 12.32 2.65
N PHE A 98 -1.92 11.50 1.61
CA PHE A 98 -3.13 10.73 1.40
C PHE A 98 -2.81 9.24 1.16
N PRO A 99 -2.13 8.57 2.10
CA PRO A 99 -1.64 7.22 1.85
C PRO A 99 -2.76 6.21 1.59
N HIS A 100 -3.95 6.35 2.19
CA HIS A 100 -5.08 5.45 1.90
C HIS A 100 -5.67 5.71 0.51
N ARG A 101 -5.74 6.99 0.10
CA ARG A 101 -6.14 7.33 -1.27
C ARG A 101 -5.24 6.66 -2.29
N GLU A 102 -3.93 6.87 -2.15
CA GLU A 102 -2.95 6.37 -3.10
C GLU A 102 -2.90 4.84 -3.11
N LEU A 103 -3.03 4.20 -1.93
CA LEU A 103 -3.07 2.74 -1.83
C LEU A 103 -4.31 2.18 -2.50
N GLY A 104 -5.45 2.85 -2.32
CA GLY A 104 -6.70 2.52 -2.98
C GLY A 104 -6.63 2.68 -4.51
N ILE A 105 -5.96 3.72 -5.01
CA ILE A 105 -5.70 3.92 -6.44
C ILE A 105 -4.82 2.78 -6.98
N ILE A 106 -3.74 2.44 -6.28
CA ILE A 106 -2.85 1.33 -6.67
C ILE A 106 -3.63 0.01 -6.72
N TYR A 107 -4.47 -0.27 -5.73
CA TYR A 107 -5.34 -1.46 -5.77
C TYR A 107 -6.28 -1.46 -6.96
N TYR A 108 -6.87 -0.32 -7.31
CA TYR A 108 -7.66 -0.21 -8.53
C TYR A 108 -6.83 -0.55 -9.79
N LYS A 109 -5.61 0.02 -9.92
CA LYS A 109 -4.72 -0.24 -11.06
C LYS A 109 -4.26 -1.71 -11.14
N GLN A 110 -4.18 -2.40 -10.00
CA GLN A 110 -3.89 -3.84 -9.91
C GLN A 110 -5.14 -4.72 -10.17
N GLY A 111 -6.34 -4.15 -10.36
CA GLY A 111 -7.60 -4.90 -10.50
C GLY A 111 -8.18 -5.44 -9.19
N ARG A 112 -7.62 -5.02 -8.05
CA ARG A 112 -8.00 -5.40 -6.70
C ARG A 112 -9.10 -4.47 -6.18
N PHE A 113 -10.27 -4.55 -6.81
CA PHE A 113 -11.32 -3.56 -6.62
C PHE A 113 -11.93 -3.56 -5.22
N GLU A 114 -12.00 -4.73 -4.56
CA GLU A 114 -12.51 -4.81 -3.19
C GLU A 114 -11.59 -4.08 -2.20
N GLU A 115 -10.27 -4.33 -2.27
CA GLU A 115 -9.31 -3.63 -1.42
C GLU A 115 -9.27 -2.13 -1.76
N SER A 116 -9.37 -1.78 -3.05
CA SER A 116 -9.47 -0.39 -3.49
C SER A 116 -10.64 0.34 -2.83
N LEU A 117 -11.84 -0.26 -2.83
CA LEU A 117 -13.03 0.33 -2.20
C LEU A 117 -12.85 0.53 -0.69
N LYS A 118 -12.20 -0.42 0.00
CA LYS A 118 -11.93 -0.32 1.44
C LYS A 118 -10.99 0.86 1.74
N GLU A 119 -9.86 0.94 1.05
CA GLU A 119 -8.87 2.00 1.27
C GLU A 119 -9.41 3.39 0.89
N LEU A 120 -10.10 3.49 -0.24
CA LEU A 120 -10.69 4.75 -0.69
C LEU A 120 -11.82 5.21 0.24
N ARG A 121 -12.55 4.29 0.88
CA ARG A 121 -13.52 4.64 1.92
C ARG A 121 -12.83 5.25 3.13
N ILE A 122 -11.75 4.64 3.62
CA ILE A 122 -10.95 5.17 4.74
C ILE A 122 -10.45 6.59 4.41
N SER A 123 -9.93 6.77 3.20
CA SER A 123 -9.49 8.08 2.70
C SER A 123 -10.62 9.13 2.75
N LEU A 124 -11.79 8.81 2.18
CA LEU A 124 -12.94 9.72 2.11
C LEU A 124 -13.53 10.07 3.49
N ASP A 125 -13.47 9.15 4.44
CA ASP A 125 -13.92 9.38 5.81
C ASP A 125 -12.92 10.24 6.61
N ALA A 126 -11.62 10.14 6.30
CA ALA A 126 -10.57 10.97 6.91
C ALA A 126 -10.52 12.39 6.32
N GLU A 127 -10.41 12.52 5.00
CA GLU A 127 -10.29 13.79 4.29
C GLU A 127 -10.84 13.66 2.87
N LYS A 128 -11.95 14.34 2.60
CA LYS A 128 -12.57 14.31 1.26
C LYS A 128 -11.63 14.90 0.21
N SER A 129 -11.46 14.15 -0.87
CA SER A 129 -10.74 14.61 -2.06
C SER A 129 -11.45 14.15 -3.34
N PRO A 130 -11.51 14.98 -4.40
CA PRO A 130 -12.12 14.60 -5.67
C PRO A 130 -11.47 13.35 -6.30
N GLU A 131 -10.16 13.20 -6.12
CA GLU A 131 -9.39 12.06 -6.60
C GLU A 131 -9.86 10.75 -5.94
N ALA A 132 -10.06 10.75 -4.61
CA ALA A 132 -10.58 9.58 -3.89
C ALA A 132 -12.02 9.24 -4.34
N GLU A 133 -12.89 10.24 -4.51
CA GLU A 133 -14.27 10.04 -4.98
C GLU A 133 -14.29 9.45 -6.41
N HIS A 134 -13.43 9.97 -7.29
CA HIS A 134 -13.32 9.50 -8.67
C HIS A 134 -12.94 8.03 -8.74
N TYR A 135 -11.85 7.65 -8.07
CA TYR A 135 -11.38 6.27 -8.08
C TYR A 135 -12.31 5.34 -7.31
N PHE A 136 -13.00 5.82 -6.28
CA PHE A 136 -13.98 5.03 -5.54
C PHE A 136 -15.13 4.62 -6.48
N GLU A 137 -15.62 5.56 -7.27
CA GLU A 137 -16.68 5.30 -8.27
C GLU A 137 -16.21 4.38 -9.40
N LEU A 138 -14.96 4.50 -9.84
CA LEU A 138 -14.39 3.57 -10.82
C LEU A 138 -14.28 2.15 -10.25
N ALA A 139 -13.71 2.00 -9.05
CA ALA A 139 -13.58 0.72 -8.37
C ALA A 139 -14.95 0.08 -8.14
N ARG A 140 -15.95 0.87 -7.73
CA ARG A 140 -17.33 0.40 -7.50
C ARG A 140 -17.99 -0.13 -8.77
N LYS A 141 -17.76 0.51 -9.92
CA LYS A 141 -18.29 0.06 -11.22
C LYS A 141 -17.59 -1.19 -11.74
N SER A 142 -16.28 -1.30 -11.50
CA SER A 142 -15.47 -2.45 -11.93
C SER A 142 -15.61 -3.65 -11.00
N PHE A 143 -15.93 -3.42 -9.73
CA PHE A 143 -16.22 -4.48 -8.78
C PHE A 143 -17.58 -5.10 -9.11
N ALA A 144 -17.58 -6.39 -9.48
CA ALA A 144 -18.78 -7.12 -9.85
C ALA A 144 -19.38 -8.03 -8.73
N PRO A 145 -19.71 -7.52 -7.52
CA PRO A 145 -20.68 -8.20 -6.65
C PRO A 145 -22.12 -7.90 -7.03
N SER A 146 -23.04 -8.69 -6.46
CA SER A 146 -24.46 -8.34 -6.40
C SER A 146 -24.65 -6.89 -5.93
N ALA A 147 -25.49 -6.12 -6.62
CA ALA A 147 -25.80 -4.73 -6.28
C ALA A 147 -26.28 -4.54 -4.83
N ALA A 148 -26.82 -5.60 -4.20
CA ALA A 148 -27.21 -5.61 -2.80
C ALA A 148 -26.02 -5.57 -1.83
N VAL A 149 -24.90 -6.24 -2.16
CA VAL A 149 -23.69 -6.26 -1.31
C VAL A 149 -23.03 -4.89 -1.32
N ILE A 150 -22.83 -4.32 -2.51
CA ILE A 150 -22.19 -3.01 -2.69
C ILE A 150 -22.94 -1.90 -1.92
N SER A 151 -24.28 -1.88 -2.03
CA SER A 151 -25.11 -0.87 -1.36
C SER A 151 -25.13 -1.02 0.17
N SER A 152 -24.96 -2.24 0.68
CA SER A 152 -24.90 -2.50 2.12
C SER A 152 -23.53 -2.21 2.75
N GLU A 153 -22.44 -2.58 2.08
CA GLU A 153 -21.07 -2.42 2.61
C GLU A 153 -20.53 -1.00 2.36
N PHE A 154 -21.00 -0.34 1.32
CA PHE A 154 -20.50 0.96 0.89
C PHE A 154 -21.62 1.94 0.51
N PRO A 155 -22.46 2.38 1.46
CA PRO A 155 -23.55 3.30 1.18
C PRO A 155 -23.06 4.66 0.64
N LEU A 156 -23.80 5.24 -0.30
CA LEU A 156 -23.63 6.63 -0.71
C LEU A 156 -24.31 7.51 0.34
N LYS A 157 -23.61 8.56 0.80
CA LYS A 157 -24.17 9.61 1.67
C LYS A 157 -24.85 10.68 0.83
#